data_AF-A0A7W1CB38-F1
#
_entry.id   AF-A0A7W1CB38-F1
#
_cell.length_a   1.000
_cell.length_b   1.000
_cell.length_c   1.000
_cell.angle_alpha   90.00
_cell.angle_beta   90.00
_cell.angle_gamma   90.00
#
_symmetry.space_group_name_H-M   'P 1'
#
loop_
_entity.id
_entity.type
_entity.pdbx_description
1 polymer ?
#
loop_
_entity_poly.entity_id
_entity_poly.type
_entity_poly.pdbx_seq_one_letter_code
_entity_poly.pdbx_strand_id
1 'polypeptide(L)'
;MQDRNEDPLSLGYQFAREEEARAAAADLDRRFDDRELTGLRIYRVRWNNDFMVEATFPSGIPPSRIEDARALLGESGAPVHPDDLKDYKKATQEGPGGLPGWVRRLFGS
;
A
#
# COMPACT_ATOMS: atom_id res chain seq x y z
N MET A 1 22.40 -22.83 6.01
CA MET A 1 22.25 -21.52 5.34
C MET A 1 20.75 -21.31 5.21
N GLN A 2 20.18 -20.38 5.98
CA GLN A 2 18.72 -20.18 6.02
C GLN A 2 18.27 -19.57 4.69
N ASP A 3 17.51 -20.35 3.94
CA ASP A 3 16.61 -19.90 2.90
C ASP A 3 15.58 -18.99 3.59
N ARG A 4 15.90 -17.69 3.69
CA ARG A 4 14.89 -16.72 4.10
C ARG A 4 13.96 -16.64 2.92
N ASN A 5 12.75 -17.20 3.06
CA ASN A 5 11.60 -16.75 2.31
C ASN A 5 11.68 -15.21 2.29
N GLU A 6 12.08 -14.64 1.17
CA GLU A 6 11.98 -13.20 0.97
C GLU A 6 10.50 -12.93 0.71
N ASP A 7 9.73 -12.88 1.79
CA ASP A 7 8.32 -12.49 1.70
C ASP A 7 8.25 -11.09 1.07
N PRO A 8 7.35 -10.87 0.10
CA PRO A 8 7.18 -9.56 -0.53
C PRO A 8 6.90 -8.50 0.53
N LEU A 9 7.67 -7.41 0.50
CA LEU A 9 7.56 -6.34 1.48
C LEU A 9 6.31 -5.51 1.17
N SER A 10 5.40 -5.41 2.14
CA SER A 10 4.25 -4.52 2.04
C SER A 10 4.42 -3.33 2.97
N LEU A 11 4.33 -2.12 2.43
CA LEU A 11 4.29 -0.86 3.18
C LEU A 11 2.86 -0.34 3.23
N GLY A 12 2.39 -0.02 4.43
CA GLY A 12 1.10 0.63 4.65
C GLY A 12 1.28 2.04 5.18
N TYR A 13 0.56 2.99 4.62
CA TYR A 13 0.49 4.36 5.14
C TYR A 13 -0.95 4.84 5.18
N GLN A 14 -1.35 5.44 6.30
CA GLN A 14 -2.67 6.03 6.48
C GLN A 14 -2.66 7.52 6.18
N PHE A 15 -3.76 8.01 5.64
CA PHE A 15 -4.01 9.37 5.19
C PHE A 15 -5.38 9.81 5.68
N ALA A 16 -5.50 11.06 6.13
CA ALA A 16 -6.76 11.61 6.59
C ALA A 16 -7.75 11.88 5.44
N ARG A 17 -7.25 12.09 4.22
CA ARG A 17 -8.07 12.41 3.04
C ARG A 17 -7.80 11.47 1.87
N GLU A 18 -8.84 11.24 1.06
CA GLU A 18 -8.77 10.43 -0.15
C GLU A 18 -7.79 11.03 -1.17
N GLU A 19 -7.81 12.35 -1.32
CA GLU A 19 -6.99 13.07 -2.29
C GLU A 19 -5.50 12.91 -1.99
N GLU A 20 -5.12 12.94 -0.72
CA GLU A 20 -3.73 12.75 -0.26
C GLU A 20 -3.29 11.30 -0.51
N ALA A 21 -4.13 10.32 -0.17
CA ALA A 21 -3.86 8.91 -0.47
C ALA A 21 -3.72 8.65 -1.98
N ARG A 22 -4.58 9.25 -2.80
CA ARG A 22 -4.52 9.12 -4.27
C ARG A 22 -3.29 9.81 -4.86
N ALA A 23 -2.93 10.99 -4.36
CA ALA A 23 -1.73 11.67 -4.80
C ALA A 23 -0.49 10.84 -4.49
N ALA A 24 -0.37 10.34 -3.26
CA ALA A 24 0.76 9.51 -2.84
C ALA A 24 0.85 8.20 -3.65
N ALA A 25 -0.28 7.54 -3.91
CA ALA A 25 -0.34 6.37 -4.76
C ALA A 25 0.07 6.68 -6.21
N ALA A 26 -0.41 7.80 -6.78
CA ALA A 26 -0.04 8.21 -8.12
C ALA A 26 1.45 8.58 -8.24
N ASP A 27 2.04 9.16 -7.19
CA ASP A 27 3.48 9.43 -7.14
C ASP A 27 4.30 8.13 -7.09
N LEU A 28 3.85 7.12 -6.34
CA LEU A 28 4.46 5.80 -6.36
C LEU A 28 4.37 5.14 -7.73
N ASP A 29 3.18 5.13 -8.35
CA ASP A 29 2.95 4.56 -9.69
C ASP A 29 3.82 5.23 -10.77
N ARG A 30 4.09 6.54 -10.63
CA ARG A 30 4.97 7.28 -11.56
C ARG A 30 6.46 7.02 -11.35
N ARG A 31 6.89 6.77 -10.10
CA ARG A 31 8.31 6.65 -9.75
C ARG A 31 8.82 5.21 -9.75
N PHE A 32 7.93 4.26 -9.49
CA PHE A 32 8.25 2.84 -9.40
C PHE A 32 7.63 2.11 -10.58
N ASP A 33 8.46 1.39 -11.31
CA ASP A 33 8.01 0.59 -12.44
C ASP A 33 7.27 -0.68 -11.96
N ASP A 34 6.56 -1.36 -12.84
CA ASP A 34 5.79 -2.59 -12.55
C ASP A 34 6.67 -3.69 -11.92
N ARG A 35 7.96 -3.68 -12.27
CA ARG A 35 8.99 -4.60 -11.75
C ARG A 35 9.44 -4.26 -10.33
N GLU A 36 9.25 -3.02 -9.89
CA GLU A 36 9.63 -2.53 -8.57
C GLU A 36 8.42 -2.48 -7.62
N LEU A 37 7.23 -2.20 -8.13
CA LEU A 37 5.99 -2.14 -7.37
C LEU A 37 4.99 -3.15 -7.92
N THR A 38 5.03 -4.37 -7.41
CA THR A 38 4.13 -5.47 -7.84
C THR A 38 2.67 -5.28 -7.44
N GLY A 39 2.39 -4.35 -6.52
CA GLY A 39 1.04 -4.10 -6.06
C GLY A 39 0.89 -2.72 -5.46
N LEU A 40 -0.16 -2.02 -5.85
CA LEU A 40 -0.54 -0.73 -5.28
C LEU A 40 -2.05 -0.74 -5.04
N ARG A 41 -2.46 -0.49 -3.80
CA ARG A 41 -3.86 -0.51 -3.38
C ARG A 41 -4.10 0.65 -2.44
N ILE A 42 -5.13 1.42 -2.70
CA ILE A 42 -5.68 2.34 -1.69
C ILE A 42 -6.69 1.54 -0.86
N TYR A 43 -7.24 2.00 0.26
CA TYR A 43 -8.52 1.54 0.84
C TYR A 43 -9.08 2.54 1.83
N ARG A 44 -10.41 2.67 1.91
CA ARG A 44 -11.07 3.48 2.94
C ARG A 44 -11.35 2.63 4.16
N VAL A 45 -10.92 3.09 5.32
CA VAL A 45 -11.08 2.36 6.56
C VAL A 45 -12.34 2.81 7.28
N ARG A 46 -13.29 1.88 7.48
CA ARG A 46 -14.65 2.23 7.91
C ARG A 46 -14.75 2.84 9.30
N TRP A 47 -13.89 2.42 10.23
CA TRP A 47 -13.94 2.84 11.63
C TRP A 47 -13.53 4.30 11.87
N ASN A 48 -12.52 4.82 11.15
CA ASN A 48 -12.00 6.16 11.35
C ASN A 48 -12.17 7.07 10.12
N ASN A 49 -12.77 6.54 9.05
CA ASN A 49 -12.99 7.24 7.79
C ASN A 49 -11.72 7.65 7.03
N ASP A 50 -10.55 7.22 7.51
CA ASP A 50 -9.26 7.43 6.88
C ASP A 50 -9.07 6.58 5.63
N PHE A 51 -8.00 6.87 4.90
CA PHE A 51 -7.59 6.16 3.70
C PHE A 51 -6.22 5.54 3.93
N MET A 52 -6.03 4.30 3.55
CA MET A 52 -4.74 3.64 3.55
C MET A 52 -4.23 3.51 2.13
N VAL A 53 -2.91 3.64 1.95
CA VAL A 53 -2.20 3.16 0.77
C VAL A 53 -1.33 1.99 1.18
N GLU A 54 -1.50 0.88 0.50
CA GLU A 54 -0.66 -0.31 0.56
C GLU A 54 0.16 -0.40 -0.73
N ALA A 55 1.47 -0.42 -0.58
CA ALA A 55 2.44 -0.64 -1.64
C ALA A 55 3.16 -1.97 -1.39
N THR A 56 3.17 -2.86 -2.38
CA THR A 56 3.77 -4.19 -2.32
C THR A 56 4.96 -4.27 -3.27
N PHE A 57 6.13 -4.53 -2.70
CA PHE A 57 7.39 -4.64 -3.40
C PHE A 57 7.80 -6.11 -3.50
N PRO A 58 8.38 -6.54 -4.64
CA PRO A 58 8.93 -7.88 -4.76
C PRO A 58 10.15 -8.06 -3.86
N SER A 59 10.44 -9.33 -3.55
CA SER A 59 11.70 -9.75 -2.95
C SER A 59 12.90 -9.28 -3.78
N GLY A 60 13.96 -8.83 -3.12
CA GLY A 60 15.19 -8.36 -3.77
C GLY A 60 15.20 -6.88 -4.18
N ILE A 61 14.17 -6.09 -3.85
CA ILE A 61 14.24 -4.64 -4.07
C ILE A 61 15.30 -4.00 -3.17
N PRO A 62 16.16 -3.12 -3.73
CA PRO A 62 17.19 -2.46 -2.95
C PRO A 62 16.58 -1.60 -1.84
N PRO A 63 17.18 -1.58 -0.63
CA PRO A 63 16.62 -0.87 0.52
C PRO A 63 16.46 0.64 0.28
N SER A 64 17.28 1.24 -0.59
CA SER A 64 17.15 2.64 -0.99
C SER A 64 15.81 2.95 -1.68
N ARG A 65 15.27 2.01 -2.46
CA ARG A 65 13.96 2.15 -3.11
C ARG A 65 12.82 2.08 -2.10
N ILE A 66 12.95 1.20 -1.11
CA ILE A 66 11.99 1.12 -0.01
C ILE A 66 11.98 2.42 0.80
N GLU A 67 13.16 3.00 1.07
CA GLU A 67 13.27 4.27 1.78
C GLU A 67 12.73 5.45 0.95
N ASP A 68 12.90 5.45 -0.38
CA ASP A 68 12.28 6.46 -1.26
C ASP A 68 10.75 6.39 -1.21
N ALA A 69 10.18 5.17 -1.25
CA ALA A 69 8.74 4.96 -1.11
C ALA A 69 8.23 5.41 0.27
N ARG A 70 8.99 5.13 1.33
CA ARG A 70 8.66 5.59 2.70
C ARG A 70 8.71 7.09 2.84
N ALA A 71 9.70 7.74 2.22
CA ALA A 71 9.83 9.19 2.20
C ALA A 71 8.60 9.80 1.53
N LEU A 72 8.24 9.32 0.34
CA LEU A 72 7.06 9.75 -0.42
C LEU A 72 5.75 9.60 0.36
N LEU A 73 5.48 8.40 0.85
CA LEU A 73 4.26 8.13 1.61
C LEU A 73 4.24 8.92 2.93
N GLY A 74 5.40 9.16 3.53
CA GLY A 74 5.57 9.94 4.75
C GLY A 74 5.42 11.45 4.59
N GLU A 75 5.40 12.00 3.36
CA GLU A 75 5.19 13.44 3.15
C GLU A 75 3.78 13.88 3.56
N SER A 76 2.79 12.98 3.49
CA SER A 76 1.38 13.30 3.81
C SER A 76 0.65 12.18 4.56
N GLY A 77 1.30 11.03 4.77
CA GLY A 77 0.74 9.88 5.46
C GLY A 77 1.50 9.51 6.72
N ALA A 78 0.85 8.75 7.61
CA ALA A 78 1.48 8.15 8.77
C ALA A 78 1.78 6.66 8.50
N PRO A 79 2.98 6.17 8.85
CA PRO A 79 3.36 4.78 8.64
C PRO A 79 2.48 3.85 9.49
N VAL A 80 2.04 2.76 8.89
CA VAL A 80 1.25 1.72 9.56
C VAL A 80 2.09 0.48 9.73
N HIS A 81 2.01 -0.13 10.92
CA HIS A 81 2.77 -1.33 11.22
C HIS A 81 2.31 -2.49 10.31
N PRO A 82 3.23 -3.34 9.82
CA PRO A 82 2.87 -4.48 8.97
C PRO A 82 1.93 -5.48 9.63
N ASP A 83 1.94 -5.58 10.96
CA ASP A 83 0.94 -6.38 11.69
C ASP A 83 -0.45 -5.74 11.65
N ASP A 84 -0.54 -4.42 11.89
CA ASP A 84 -1.79 -3.68 11.75
C ASP A 84 -2.33 -3.77 10.31
N LEU A 85 -1.47 -3.77 9.30
CA LEU A 85 -1.85 -3.91 7.89
C LEU A 85 -2.71 -5.16 7.63
N LYS A 86 -2.40 -6.26 8.32
CA LYS A 86 -3.18 -7.51 8.22
C LYS A 86 -4.56 -7.34 8.87
N ASP A 87 -4.64 -6.63 9.98
CA ASP A 87 -5.91 -6.33 10.66
C ASP A 87 -6.77 -5.34 9.86
N TYR A 88 -6.16 -4.33 9.24
CA TYR A 88 -6.82 -3.42 8.30
C TYR A 88 -7.38 -4.16 7.06
N LYS A 89 -6.65 -5.17 6.55
CA LYS A 89 -7.14 -6.07 5.49
C LYS A 89 -8.37 -6.88 5.92
N LYS A 90 -8.37 -7.39 7.16
CA LYS A 90 -9.57 -8.08 7.70
C LYS A 90 -10.75 -7.13 7.86
N ALA A 91 -10.50 -5.93 8.41
CA ALA A 91 -11.53 -4.91 8.62
C ALA A 91 -12.16 -4.40 7.30
N THR A 92 -11.50 -4.61 6.17
CA THR A 92 -12.04 -4.33 4.83
C THR A 92 -12.75 -5.53 4.18
N GLN A 93 -12.53 -6.76 4.67
CA GLN A 93 -13.11 -8.00 4.15
C GLN A 93 -14.46 -8.41 4.80
N GLU A 94 -14.80 -7.95 6.00
CA GLU A 94 -16.06 -8.31 6.69
C GLU A 94 -17.32 -7.55 6.20
N GLY A 95 -17.41 -7.29 4.89
CA GLY A 95 -18.63 -6.81 4.24
C GLY A 95 -19.33 -7.94 3.46
N PRO A 96 -20.66 -8.10 3.56
CA PRO A 96 -21.38 -9.14 2.82
C PRO A 96 -21.43 -8.76 1.34
N GLY A 97 -20.66 -9.46 0.50
CA GLY A 97 -20.65 -9.28 -0.95
C GLY A 97 -19.29 -8.79 -1.44
N GLY A 98 -18.69 -9.57 -2.35
CA GLY A 98 -17.31 -9.42 -2.80
C GLY A 98 -16.92 -8.02 -3.25
N LEU A 99 -15.66 -7.68 -2.97
CA LEU A 99 -14.87 -6.59 -3.56
C LEU A 99 -15.64 -5.27 -3.77
N PRO A 100 -15.63 -4.35 -2.80
CA PRO A 100 -16.20 -3.01 -3.01
C PRO A 100 -15.46 -2.27 -4.13
N GLY A 101 -16.22 -1.66 -5.05
CA GLY A 101 -15.82 -1.13 -6.36
C GLY A 101 -14.80 0.02 -6.44
N TRP A 102 -13.91 0.14 -5.45
CA TRP A 102 -12.82 1.10 -5.45
C TRP A 102 -11.42 0.41 -5.50
N VAL A 103 -11.36 -0.93 -5.56
CA VAL A 103 -10.17 -1.70 -5.98
C VAL A 103 -9.89 -1.41 -7.47
N ARG A 104 -9.33 -0.23 -7.76
CA ARG A 104 -8.69 0.06 -9.05
C ARG A 104 -7.29 -0.50 -8.97
N ARG A 105 -7.12 -1.68 -9.56
CA ARG A 105 -5.83 -2.14 -10.07
C ARG A 105 -5.33 -1.01 -10.99
N LEU A 106 -4.34 -0.23 -10.55
CA LEU A 106 -3.70 0.82 -11.36
C LEU A 106 -2.75 0.24 -12.43
N PHE A 107 -2.79 -1.08 -12.69
CA PHE A 107 -2.19 -1.65 -13.88
C PHE A 107 -3.15 -1.51 -15.05
N GLY A 108 -2.86 -0.50 -15.88
CA GLY A 108 -3.65 -0.15 -17.05
C GLY A 108 -3.74 -1.26 -18.11
N SER A 109 -4.90 -1.30 -18.75
CA SER A 109 -5.06 -1.39 -20.20
C SER A 109 -6.32 -0.64 -20.58
#